data_AF-A0A1Q6DHI5-F1
#
_entry.id   AF-A0A1Q6DHI5-F1
#
_cell.length_a   1.000
_cell.length_b   1.000
_cell.length_c   1.000
_cell.angle_alpha   90.00
_cell.angle_beta   90.00
_cell.angle_gamma   90.00
#
_symmetry.space_group_name_H-M   'P 1'
#
loop_
_entity.id
_entity.type
_entity.pdbx_description
1 polymer ?
#
loop_
_entity_poly.entity_id
_entity_poly.type
_entity_poly.pdbx_seq_one_letter_code
_entity_poly.pdbx_strand_id
1 'polypeptide(L)'
;MNRNDEISSMIEALHVLNIARKKLIFDFKNKEHEVYLPMFKYENNPELMKLALENYFTSWINFHFFAWDKHYSNKSGKLFYQVIKKLLLKTISSIDEIDSCNFPFLSKMISSKVQLIDSLIRKGEMDNERYNALLLEYEKDKVLFEREINRLKGNL
;
A
#
# COMPACT_ATOMS: atom_id res chain seq x y z
N MET A 1 -11.24 24.24 -27.01
CA MET A 1 -9.99 23.46 -27.09
C MET A 1 -9.83 23.03 -28.54
N ASN A 2 -8.65 23.15 -29.15
CA ASN A 2 -8.47 22.70 -30.53
C ASN A 2 -8.49 21.17 -30.55
N ARG A 3 -9.03 20.55 -31.60
CA ARG A 3 -9.09 19.08 -31.76
C ARG A 3 -7.71 18.43 -31.61
N ASN A 4 -6.67 19.12 -32.04
CA ASN A 4 -5.28 18.68 -31.91
C ASN A 4 -4.81 18.66 -30.44
N ASP A 5 -5.29 19.59 -29.60
CA ASP A 5 -4.96 19.63 -28.17
C ASP A 5 -5.62 18.48 -27.42
N GLU A 6 -6.86 18.12 -27.80
CA GLU A 6 -7.57 16.96 -27.26
C GLU A 6 -6.86 15.65 -27.58
N ILE A 7 -6.45 15.47 -28.83
CA ILE A 7 -5.70 14.29 -29.27
C ILE A 7 -4.35 14.22 -28.53
N SER A 8 -3.63 15.33 -28.41
CA SER A 8 -2.38 15.40 -27.64
C SER A 8 -2.61 14.99 -26.19
N SER A 9 -3.62 15.55 -25.52
CA SER A 9 -3.90 15.25 -24.12
C SER A 9 -4.26 13.78 -23.90
N MET A 10 -4.95 13.17 -24.87
CA MET A 10 -5.29 11.75 -24.84
C MET A 10 -4.06 10.86 -24.99
N ILE A 11 -3.15 11.20 -25.92
CA ILE A 11 -1.88 10.49 -26.11
C ILE A 11 -1.01 10.57 -24.85
N GLU A 12 -0.93 11.75 -24.23
CA GLU A 12 -0.20 11.97 -22.97
C GLU A 12 -0.73 11.07 -21.84
N ALA A 13 -2.05 11.03 -21.65
CA ALA A 13 -2.69 10.17 -20.65
C ALA A 13 -2.46 8.67 -20.93
N LEU A 14 -2.62 8.23 -22.20
CA LEU A 14 -2.38 6.85 -22.60
C LEU A 14 -0.93 6.42 -22.40
N HIS A 15 0.02 7.33 -22.65
CA HIS A 15 1.43 7.06 -22.42
C HIS A 15 1.72 6.80 -20.94
N VAL A 16 1.20 7.63 -20.02
CA VAL A 16 1.36 7.42 -18.57
C VAL A 16 0.74 6.10 -18.12
N LEU A 17 -0.47 5.78 -18.59
CA LEU A 17 -1.12 4.49 -18.30
C LEU A 17 -0.29 3.30 -18.80
N ASN A 18 0.34 3.42 -19.97
CA ASN A 18 1.22 2.38 -20.50
C ASN A 18 2.49 2.20 -19.64
N ILE A 19 3.09 3.30 -19.17
CA ILE A 19 4.25 3.26 -18.26
C ILE A 19 3.88 2.53 -16.97
N ALA A 20 2.78 2.93 -16.32
CA ALA A 20 2.34 2.30 -15.08
C ALA A 20 1.97 0.82 -15.27
N ARG A 21 1.32 0.47 -16.39
CA ARG A 21 1.04 -0.93 -16.74
C ARG A 21 2.31 -1.75 -16.92
N LYS A 22 3.33 -1.20 -17.59
CA LYS A 22 4.62 -1.88 -17.75
C LYS A 22 5.30 -2.11 -16.41
N LYS A 23 5.24 -1.15 -15.48
CA LYS A 23 5.73 -1.33 -14.11
C LYS A 23 5.02 -2.48 -13.42
N LEU A 24 3.68 -2.51 -13.46
CA LEU A 24 2.89 -3.61 -12.87
C LEU A 24 3.33 -4.97 -13.42
N ILE A 25 3.39 -5.11 -14.74
CA ILE A 25 3.82 -6.36 -15.39
C ILE A 25 5.25 -6.74 -14.99
N PHE A 26 6.15 -5.77 -14.95
CA PHE A 26 7.53 -5.95 -14.53
C PHE A 26 7.60 -6.47 -13.08
N ASP A 27 6.89 -5.83 -12.16
CA ASP A 27 6.91 -6.17 -10.74
C ASP A 27 6.50 -7.64 -10.52
N PHE A 28 5.40 -8.06 -11.14
CA PHE A 28 4.91 -9.44 -11.05
C PHE A 28 5.81 -10.44 -11.78
N LYS A 29 6.29 -10.10 -12.98
CA LYS A 29 7.13 -11.01 -13.78
C LYS A 29 8.48 -11.29 -13.10
N ASN A 30 9.07 -10.26 -12.50
CA ASN A 30 10.40 -10.36 -11.88
C ASN A 30 10.35 -10.70 -10.40
N LYS A 31 9.15 -10.90 -9.84
CA LYS A 31 8.94 -11.19 -8.43
C LYS A 31 9.53 -10.13 -7.52
N GLU A 32 9.24 -8.87 -7.83
CA GLU A 32 9.74 -7.74 -7.06
C GLU A 32 9.36 -7.89 -5.59
N HIS A 33 10.32 -7.53 -4.74
CA HIS A 33 10.25 -7.80 -3.31
C HIS A 33 9.06 -7.08 -2.66
N GLU A 34 8.67 -5.90 -3.15
CA GLU A 34 7.51 -5.16 -2.60
C GLU A 34 6.18 -5.92 -2.80
N VAL A 35 6.10 -6.83 -3.77
CA VAL A 35 4.91 -7.66 -4.02
C VAL A 35 4.98 -8.97 -3.25
N TYR A 36 6.11 -9.68 -3.35
CA TYR A 36 6.19 -11.07 -2.91
C TYR A 36 6.66 -11.23 -1.47
N LEU A 37 7.50 -10.34 -0.94
CA LEU A 37 7.95 -10.46 0.46
C LEU A 37 6.77 -10.42 1.45
N PRO A 38 5.79 -9.50 1.32
CA PRO A 38 4.61 -9.51 2.19
C PRO A 38 3.81 -10.82 2.15
N MET A 39 3.76 -11.49 0.99
CA MET A 39 3.03 -12.76 0.83
C MET A 39 3.55 -13.87 1.74
N PHE A 40 4.86 -13.88 1.99
CA PHE A 40 5.47 -14.83 2.92
C PHE A 40 5.50 -14.28 4.35
N LYS A 41 5.83 -12.99 4.50
CA LYS A 41 5.97 -12.36 5.83
C LYS A 41 4.67 -12.36 6.62
N TYR A 42 3.54 -12.15 5.95
CA TYR A 42 2.23 -12.03 6.59
C TYR A 42 1.30 -13.21 6.27
N GLU A 43 1.85 -14.37 5.85
CA GLU A 43 1.06 -15.56 5.52
C GLU A 43 0.07 -15.94 6.65
N ASN A 44 0.52 -15.81 7.90
CA ASN A 44 -0.28 -16.10 9.10
C ASN A 44 -1.00 -14.87 9.70
N ASN A 45 -0.94 -13.71 9.04
CA ASN A 45 -1.62 -12.48 9.47
C ASN A 45 -2.42 -11.87 8.30
N PRO A 46 -3.67 -12.35 8.08
CA PRO A 46 -4.50 -11.92 6.95
C PRO A 46 -4.76 -10.41 6.88
N GLU A 47 -4.82 -9.72 8.02
CA GLU A 47 -5.04 -8.28 8.07
C GLU A 47 -3.80 -7.50 7.59
N LEU A 48 -2.60 -7.90 8.03
CA LEU A 48 -1.36 -7.33 7.51
C LEU A 48 -1.15 -7.66 6.04
N MET A 49 -1.54 -8.86 5.60
CA MET A 49 -1.53 -9.24 4.18
C MET A 49 -2.41 -8.32 3.35
N LYS A 50 -3.66 -8.09 3.80
CA LYS A 50 -4.61 -7.21 3.12
C LYS A 50 -4.08 -5.78 3.02
N LEU A 51 -3.50 -5.26 4.11
CA LEU A 51 -2.86 -3.95 4.12
C LEU A 51 -1.67 -3.88 3.17
N ALA A 52 -0.82 -4.91 3.10
CA ALA A 52 0.32 -4.93 2.20
C ALA A 52 -0.10 -4.94 0.72
N LEU A 53 -1.13 -5.72 0.37
CA LEU A 53 -1.71 -5.72 -0.98
C LEU A 53 -2.30 -4.35 -1.31
N GLU A 54 -3.06 -3.76 -0.38
CA GLU A 54 -3.63 -2.42 -0.56
C GLU A 54 -2.53 -1.36 -0.73
N ASN A 55 -1.43 -1.48 0.03
CA ASN A 55 -0.29 -0.58 -0.06
C ASN A 55 0.36 -0.64 -1.46
N TYR A 56 0.58 -1.86 -1.97
CA TYR A 56 1.16 -2.05 -3.29
C TYR A 56 0.29 -1.41 -4.39
N PHE A 57 -1.02 -1.70 -4.42
CA PHE A 57 -1.90 -1.13 -5.43
C PHE A 57 -2.08 0.38 -5.28
N THR A 58 -2.14 0.90 -4.06
CA THR A 58 -2.21 2.35 -3.83
C THR A 58 -0.92 3.04 -4.28
N SER A 59 0.24 2.43 -4.01
CA SER A 59 1.54 2.93 -4.48
C SER A 59 1.66 2.88 -6.00
N TRP A 60 1.14 1.82 -6.63
CA TRP A 60 1.06 1.73 -8.09
C TRP A 60 0.15 2.80 -8.70
N ILE A 61 -0.99 3.12 -8.07
CA ILE A 61 -1.81 4.26 -8.49
C ILE A 61 -1.02 5.57 -8.32
N ASN A 62 -0.35 5.76 -7.18
CA ASN A 62 0.46 6.94 -6.91
C ASN A 62 1.57 7.15 -7.95
N PHE A 63 2.17 6.06 -8.43
CA PHE A 63 3.20 6.07 -9.47
C PHE A 63 2.74 6.72 -10.78
N HIS A 64 1.43 6.75 -11.08
CA HIS A 64 0.92 7.45 -12.26
C HIS A 64 1.19 8.96 -12.19
N PHE A 65 1.09 9.58 -11.00
CA PHE A 65 1.40 11.00 -10.84
C PHE A 65 2.89 11.26 -11.00
N PHE A 66 3.75 10.40 -10.46
CA PHE A 66 5.19 10.48 -10.69
C PHE A 66 5.55 10.37 -12.18
N ALA A 67 4.94 9.40 -12.88
CA ALA A 67 5.15 9.23 -14.31
C ALA A 67 4.62 10.43 -15.12
N TRP A 68 3.50 11.02 -14.71
CA TRP A 68 2.98 12.25 -15.30
C TRP A 68 3.97 13.41 -15.13
N ASP A 69 4.38 13.70 -13.89
CA ASP A 69 5.30 14.82 -13.60
C ASP A 69 6.64 14.65 -14.31
N LYS A 70 7.14 13.41 -14.43
CA LYS A 70 8.39 13.12 -15.13
C LYS A 70 8.34 13.42 -16.62
N HIS A 71 7.21 13.17 -17.28
CA HIS A 71 7.10 13.27 -18.75
C HIS A 71 6.35 14.52 -19.23
N TYR A 72 5.51 15.12 -18.39
CA TYR A 72 4.50 16.12 -18.76
C TYR A 72 4.29 17.20 -17.68
N SER A 73 5.30 17.52 -16.86
CA SER A 73 5.22 18.53 -15.79
C SER A 73 4.73 19.92 -16.23
N ASN A 74 4.96 20.28 -17.49
CA ASN A 74 4.54 21.55 -18.09
C ASN A 74 3.16 21.50 -18.76
N LYS A 75 2.44 20.37 -18.67
CA LYS A 75 1.12 20.17 -19.29
C LYS A 75 0.01 20.25 -18.24
N SER A 76 -1.18 20.68 -18.66
CA SER A 76 -2.35 20.82 -17.77
C SER A 76 -2.76 19.51 -17.07
N GLY A 77 -2.64 18.37 -17.75
CA GLY A 77 -3.01 17.07 -17.22
C GLY A 77 -4.49 16.84 -16.93
N LYS A 78 -5.37 17.80 -17.24
CA LYS A 78 -6.82 17.73 -16.95
C LYS A 78 -7.45 16.38 -17.32
N LEU A 79 -7.21 15.89 -18.55
CA LEU A 79 -7.75 14.60 -19.00
C LEU A 79 -7.13 13.43 -18.24
N PHE A 80 -5.80 13.43 -18.03
CA PHE A 80 -5.11 12.41 -17.25
C PHE A 80 -5.71 12.28 -15.85
N TYR A 81 -5.87 13.40 -15.15
CA TYR A 81 -6.45 13.39 -13.80
C TYR A 81 -7.91 12.93 -13.78
N GLN A 82 -8.71 13.28 -14.80
CA GLN A 82 -10.07 12.75 -14.94
C GLN A 82 -10.08 11.23 -15.13
N VAL A 83 -9.12 10.69 -15.89
CA VAL A 83 -8.97 9.25 -16.09
C VAL A 83 -8.57 8.55 -14.78
N ILE A 84 -7.59 9.09 -14.04
CA ILE A 84 -7.19 8.54 -12.74
C ILE A 84 -8.31 8.62 -11.71
N LYS A 85 -9.07 9.73 -11.67
CA LYS A 85 -10.26 9.85 -10.83
C LYS A 85 -11.29 8.75 -11.15
N LYS A 86 -11.57 8.51 -12.44
CA LYS A 86 -12.48 7.42 -12.85
C LYS A 86 -11.97 6.04 -12.46
N LEU A 87 -10.66 5.82 -12.54
CA LEU A 87 -10.04 4.56 -12.11
C LEU A 87 -10.22 4.35 -10.61
N LEU A 88 -9.98 5.40 -9.81
CA LEU A 88 -10.15 5.38 -8.36
C LEU A 88 -11.59 5.17 -7.92
N LEU A 89 -12.55 5.85 -8.56
CA LEU A 89 -13.98 5.70 -8.32
C LEU A 89 -14.45 4.26 -8.52
N LYS A 90 -13.92 3.56 -9.52
CA LYS A 90 -14.25 2.14 -9.74
C LYS A 90 -13.72 1.23 -8.64
N THR A 91 -12.67 1.63 -7.95
CA THR A 91 -12.04 0.87 -6.87
C THR A 91 -12.51 1.27 -5.47
N ILE A 92 -13.16 2.43 -5.31
CA ILE A 92 -13.57 2.99 -4.01
C ILE A 92 -15.03 3.39 -4.10
N SER A 93 -15.90 2.64 -3.42
CA SER A 93 -17.37 2.78 -3.42
C SER A 93 -17.91 4.07 -2.78
N SER A 94 -17.07 5.09 -2.53
CA SER A 94 -17.43 6.25 -1.67
C SER A 94 -16.91 7.60 -2.18
N ILE A 95 -16.48 7.73 -3.44
CA ILE A 95 -15.86 8.96 -3.99
C ILE A 95 -16.83 9.77 -4.88
N ASP A 96 -18.14 9.54 -4.80
CA ASP A 96 -19.10 10.16 -5.74
C ASP A 96 -19.12 11.70 -5.73
N GLU A 97 -18.56 12.36 -4.70
CA GLU A 97 -18.65 13.81 -4.51
C GLU A 97 -17.34 14.61 -4.68
N ILE A 98 -16.19 14.00 -4.99
CA ILE A 98 -14.94 14.78 -5.12
C ILE A 98 -14.97 15.61 -6.40
N ASP A 99 -15.08 16.93 -6.28
CA ASP A 99 -15.17 17.82 -7.42
C ASP A 99 -13.92 17.76 -8.32
N SER A 100 -14.12 17.79 -9.64
CA SER A 100 -13.12 17.37 -10.64
C SER A 100 -11.93 18.32 -10.85
N CYS A 101 -11.81 19.38 -10.05
CA CYS A 101 -10.91 20.51 -10.33
C CYS A 101 -9.64 20.58 -9.49
N ASN A 102 -9.53 19.85 -8.37
CA ASN A 102 -8.35 19.91 -7.50
C ASN A 102 -7.40 18.73 -7.70
N PHE A 103 -6.70 18.72 -8.84
CA PHE A 103 -5.75 17.66 -9.20
C PHE A 103 -4.58 17.47 -8.21
N PRO A 104 -3.95 18.54 -7.68
CA PRO A 104 -2.91 18.39 -6.68
C PRO A 104 -3.42 17.77 -5.37
N PHE A 105 -4.69 18.04 -5.02
CA PHE A 105 -5.33 17.44 -3.85
C PHE A 105 -5.48 15.92 -4.01
N LEU A 106 -5.87 15.45 -5.21
CA LEU A 106 -6.01 14.01 -5.48
C LEU A 106 -4.68 13.27 -5.32
N SER A 107 -3.60 13.80 -5.90
CA SER A 107 -2.26 13.24 -5.77
C SER A 107 -1.80 13.21 -4.30
N LYS A 108 -1.98 14.33 -3.58
CA LYS A 108 -1.65 14.43 -2.15
C LYS A 108 -2.44 13.43 -1.31
N MET A 109 -3.74 13.27 -1.56
CA MET A 109 -4.60 12.34 -0.85
C MET A 109 -4.12 10.89 -1.01
N ILE A 110 -3.75 10.50 -2.23
CA ILE A 110 -3.25 9.15 -2.52
C ILE A 110 -1.89 8.92 -1.86
N SER A 111 -0.99 9.90 -1.93
CA SER A 111 0.29 9.84 -1.24
C SER A 111 0.12 9.74 0.28
N SER A 112 -0.81 10.51 0.88
CA SER A 112 -1.14 10.40 2.30
C SER A 112 -1.74 9.04 2.66
N LYS A 113 -2.53 8.43 1.76
CA LYS A 113 -3.05 7.07 1.95
C LYS A 113 -1.93 6.03 1.99
N VAL A 114 -0.95 6.12 1.08
CA VAL A 114 0.24 5.25 1.11
C VAL A 114 0.96 5.36 2.46
N GLN A 115 1.25 6.59 2.90
CA GLN A 115 1.92 6.84 4.17
C GLN A 115 1.13 6.31 5.38
N LEU A 116 -0.19 6.43 5.35
CA LEU A 116 -1.07 5.89 6.40
C LEU A 116 -0.97 4.36 6.44
N ILE A 117 -1.09 3.68 5.30
CA ILE A 117 -1.01 2.21 5.24
C ILE A 117 0.35 1.72 5.72
N ASP A 118 1.45 2.35 5.27
CA ASP A 118 2.80 2.05 5.75
C ASP A 118 2.90 2.17 7.28
N SER A 119 2.29 3.21 7.86
CA SER A 119 2.30 3.41 9.31
C SER A 119 1.52 2.32 10.06
N LEU A 120 0.43 1.80 9.47
CA LEU A 120 -0.37 0.72 10.03
C LEU A 120 0.39 -0.61 9.98
N ILE A 121 1.04 -0.90 8.85
CA ILE A 121 1.88 -2.09 8.70
C ILE A 121 2.99 -2.10 9.75
N ARG A 122 3.73 -0.98 9.91
CA ARG A 122 4.79 -0.86 10.92
C ARG A 122 4.29 -1.09 12.35
N LYS A 123 3.10 -0.55 12.69
CA LYS A 123 2.51 -0.79 14.01
C LYS A 123 2.17 -2.26 14.22
N GLY A 124 1.55 -2.92 13.24
CA GLY A 124 1.23 -4.35 13.36
C GLY A 124 2.48 -5.23 13.44
N GLU A 125 3.58 -4.85 12.79
CA GLU A 125 4.88 -5.52 12.97
C GLU A 125 5.39 -5.41 14.40
N MET A 126 5.36 -4.21 14.97
CA MET A 126 5.75 -3.98 16.37
C MET A 126 4.87 -4.74 17.36
N ASP A 127 3.56 -4.83 17.09
CA ASP A 127 2.64 -5.57 17.96
C ASP A 127 2.92 -7.07 17.92
N ASN A 128 3.29 -7.62 16.75
CA ASN A 128 3.74 -9.00 16.61
C ASN A 128 5.04 -9.27 17.39
N GLU A 129 6.02 -8.36 17.30
CA GLU A 129 7.27 -8.46 18.07
C GLU A 129 7.01 -8.44 19.58
N ARG A 130 6.12 -7.54 20.03
CA ARG A 130 5.70 -7.46 21.44
C ARG A 130 4.97 -8.71 21.90
N TYR A 131 4.09 -9.26 21.08
CA TYR A 131 3.39 -10.51 21.39
C TYR A 131 4.37 -11.67 21.57
N ASN A 132 5.34 -11.81 20.67
CA ASN A 132 6.37 -12.84 20.79
C ASN A 132 7.24 -12.68 22.04
N ALA A 133 7.59 -11.44 22.40
CA ALA A 133 8.31 -11.16 23.64
C ALA A 133 7.47 -11.54 24.88
N LEU A 134 6.17 -11.24 24.88
CA LEU A 134 5.26 -11.61 25.96
C LEU A 134 5.11 -13.14 26.08
N LEU A 135 5.02 -13.84 24.95
CA LEU A 135 4.93 -15.30 24.91
C LEU A 135 6.19 -15.95 25.50
N LEU A 136 7.37 -15.40 25.19
CA LEU A 136 8.64 -15.87 25.76
C LEU A 136 8.67 -15.72 27.29
N GLU A 137 8.30 -14.55 27.80
CA GLU A 137 8.26 -14.32 29.25
C GLU A 137 7.21 -15.21 29.92
N TYR A 138 6.06 -15.42 29.30
CA TYR A 138 5.04 -16.34 29.80
C TYR A 138 5.54 -17.79 29.91
N GLU A 139 6.18 -18.34 28.87
CA GLU A 139 6.71 -19.71 28.90
C GLU A 139 7.83 -19.85 29.93
N LYS A 140 8.68 -18.83 30.07
CA LYS A 140 9.71 -18.78 31.10
C LYS A 140 9.11 -18.80 32.51
N ASP A 141 8.10 -17.97 32.77
CA ASP A 141 7.42 -17.92 34.07
C ASP A 141 6.74 -19.25 34.40
N LYS A 142 6.09 -19.88 33.42
CA LYS A 142 5.49 -21.20 33.56
C LYS A 142 6.52 -22.25 34.00
N VAL A 143 7.67 -22.33 33.32
CA VAL A 143 8.74 -23.28 33.68
C VAL A 143 9.32 -22.98 35.07
N LEU A 144 9.52 -21.71 35.42
CA LEU A 144 9.99 -21.33 36.75
C LEU A 144 8.99 -21.72 37.84
N PHE A 145 7.69 -21.48 37.61
CA PHE A 145 6.63 -21.84 38.52
C PHE A 145 6.52 -23.36 38.72
N GLU A 146 6.57 -24.14 37.64
CA GLU A 146 6.58 -25.61 37.71
C GLU A 146 7.78 -26.15 38.51
N ARG A 147 8.98 -25.58 38.30
CA ARG A 147 10.18 -25.94 39.07
C ARG A 147 9.97 -25.67 40.56
N GLU A 148 9.41 -24.52 40.91
CA GLU A 148 9.18 -24.14 42.30
C GLU A 148 8.13 -25.04 42.97
N ILE A 149 7.03 -25.34 42.27
CA ILE A 149 6.01 -26.30 42.73
C ILE A 149 6.62 -27.69 42.98
N ASN A 150 7.46 -28.18 42.06
CA ASN A 150 8.11 -29.47 42.23
C ASN A 150 9.09 -29.47 43.40
N ARG A 151 9.82 -28.37 43.62
CA ARG A 151 10.69 -28.20 44.79
C ARG A 151 9.90 -28.26 46.09
N LEU A 152 8.73 -27.62 46.15
CA LEU A 152 7.86 -27.64 47.32
C LEU A 152 7.26 -29.04 47.58
N LYS A 153 6.94 -29.80 46.52
CA LYS A 153 6.42 -31.17 46.64
C LYS A 153 7.47 -32.18 47.12
N GLY A 154 8.74 -32.00 46.77
CA GLY A 154 9.84 -32.88 47.19
C GLY A 154 10.37 -32.61 48.60
N ASN A 155 9.90 -31.55 49.26
CA ASN A 155 10.25 -31.16 50.63
C ASN A 155 9.14 -31.49 51.65
N LEU A 156 8.16 -32.32 51.26
CA LEU A 156 7.11 -32.92 52.10
C LEU A 156 7.35 -34.43 52.18
#